data_AF-H2CYV1-F1
#
_entry.id   AF-H2CYV1-F1
#
_cell.length_a   1.000
_cell.length_b   1.000
_cell.length_c   1.000
_cell.angle_alpha   90.00
_cell.angle_beta   90.00
_cell.angle_gamma   90.00
#
_symmetry.space_group_name_H-M   'P 1'
#
loop_
_entity.id
_entity.type
_entity.pdbx_description
1 polymer ?
#
loop_
_entity_poly.entity_id
_entity_poly.type
_entity_poly.pdbx_seq_one_letter_code
_entity_poly.pdbx_strand_id
1 'polypeptide(L)'
;FFALFASILVLLPLGWHIRSRNVGTITLSLYLFFGNLDNFVNSVAWWSTAEDKAPGFCEVSIRLRHALYIAIPASNLVIARKLESIASTRQVRASASEHKKSIIIDLLISVGLPVLYVSLMIVNQTNRYGIIEQVGCWPFLSLSWVWVLLVAAPVLIVSFASAVY
;
A
#
# COMPACT_ATOMS: atom_id res chain seq x y z
N PHE A 1 5.47 -9.87 -17.35
CA PHE A 1 5.35 -8.97 -18.52
C PHE A 1 4.21 -7.96 -18.37
N PHE A 2 2.95 -8.37 -18.15
CA PHE A 2 1.81 -7.45 -17.98
C PHE A 2 1.96 -6.43 -16.82
N ALA A 3 2.66 -6.79 -15.74
CA ALA A 3 2.88 -5.89 -14.61
C ALA A 3 3.67 -4.61 -14.99
N LEU A 4 4.58 -4.68 -15.97
CA LEU A 4 5.33 -3.50 -16.43
C LEU A 4 4.42 -2.52 -17.18
N PHE A 5 3.51 -3.03 -18.02
CA PHE A 5 2.52 -2.18 -18.67
C PHE A 5 1.56 -1.56 -17.65
N ALA A 6 1.12 -2.35 -16.67
CA ALA A 6 0.25 -1.87 -15.60
C ALA A 6 0.93 -0.77 -14.75
N SER A 7 2.22 -0.89 -14.43
CA SER A 7 2.93 0.14 -13.66
C SER A 7 2.97 1.47 -14.42
N ILE A 8 3.27 1.46 -15.72
CA ILE A 8 3.28 2.66 -16.55
C ILE A 8 1.87 3.26 -16.66
N LEU A 9 0.86 2.42 -16.88
CA LEU A 9 -0.52 2.88 -17.05
C LEU A 9 -1.07 3.58 -15.80
N VAL A 10 -0.69 3.12 -14.61
CA VAL A 10 -1.08 3.71 -13.32
C VAL A 10 -0.54 5.14 -13.12
N LEU A 11 0.54 5.52 -13.79
CA LEU A 11 1.12 6.87 -13.70
C LEU A 11 0.43 7.90 -14.58
N LEU A 12 -0.30 7.49 -15.63
CA LEU A 12 -1.00 8.41 -16.55
C LEU A 12 -1.94 9.41 -15.83
N PRO A 13 -2.83 8.99 -14.91
CA PRO A 13 -3.73 9.91 -14.24
C PRO A 13 -3.07 10.71 -13.11
N LEU A 14 -1.82 10.40 -12.74
CA LEU A 14 -1.15 10.97 -11.57
C LEU A 14 -1.06 12.49 -11.63
N GLY A 15 -0.71 13.05 -12.80
CA GLY A 15 -0.58 14.50 -12.98
C GLY A 15 -1.89 15.26 -12.74
N TRP A 16 -3.01 14.68 -13.15
CA TRP A 16 -4.35 15.24 -12.92
C TRP A 16 -4.76 15.17 -11.45
N HIS A 17 -4.47 14.04 -10.80
CA HIS A 17 -4.75 13.86 -9.37
C HIS A 17 -3.91 14.77 -8.47
N ILE A 18 -2.64 15.02 -8.83
CA ILE A 18 -1.78 15.99 -8.13
C ILE A 18 -2.39 17.39 -8.18
N ARG A 19 -2.90 17.82 -9.34
CA ARG A 19 -3.57 19.12 -9.48
C ARG A 19 -4.85 19.20 -8.65
N SER A 20 -5.59 18.10 -8.54
CA SER A 20 -6.80 17.98 -7.71
C SER A 20 -6.50 17.85 -6.20
N ARG A 21 -5.22 17.72 -5.81
CA ARG A 21 -4.78 17.47 -4.42
C ARG A 21 -5.49 16.28 -3.76
N ASN A 22 -5.83 15.26 -4.55
CA ASN A 22 -6.46 14.05 -4.02
C ASN A 22 -5.37 13.12 -3.49
N VAL A 23 -5.06 13.27 -2.20
CA VAL A 23 -4.02 12.49 -1.51
C VAL A 23 -4.27 10.98 -1.66
N GLY A 24 -5.52 10.54 -1.48
CA GLY A 24 -5.87 9.12 -1.54
C GLY A 24 -5.53 8.48 -2.89
N THR A 25 -5.91 9.12 -4.00
CA THR A 25 -5.60 8.56 -5.33
C THR A 25 -4.12 8.67 -5.67
N ILE A 26 -3.43 9.75 -5.28
CA ILE A 26 -1.98 9.90 -5.50
C ILE A 26 -1.23 8.79 -4.77
N THR A 27 -1.53 8.59 -3.48
CA THR A 27 -0.88 7.56 -2.67
C THR A 27 -1.19 6.16 -3.20
N LEU A 28 -2.44 5.87 -3.58
CA LEU A 28 -2.81 4.59 -4.19
C LEU A 28 -2.03 4.33 -5.49
N SER A 29 -1.96 5.31 -6.38
CA SER A 29 -1.21 5.19 -7.64
C SER A 29 0.27 4.92 -7.41
N LEU A 30 0.91 5.60 -6.45
CA LEU A 30 2.31 5.36 -6.11
C LEU A 30 2.54 3.94 -5.58
N TYR A 31 1.69 3.47 -4.67
CA TYR A 31 1.79 2.10 -4.15
C TYR A 31 1.59 1.06 -5.25
N LEU A 32 0.58 1.23 -6.11
CA LEU A 32 0.35 0.33 -7.24
C LEU A 32 1.50 0.36 -8.26
N PHE A 33 2.10 1.52 -8.52
CA PHE A 33 3.28 1.62 -9.38
C PHE A 33 4.45 0.79 -8.82
N PHE A 34 4.82 1.01 -7.57
CA PHE A 34 5.92 0.27 -6.93
C PHE A 34 5.61 -1.23 -6.83
N GLY A 35 4.38 -1.61 -6.47
CA GLY A 35 3.98 -3.02 -6.39
C GLY A 35 3.99 -3.76 -7.73
N ASN A 36 3.59 -3.09 -8.81
CA ASN A 36 3.67 -3.68 -10.15
C ASN A 36 5.12 -3.76 -10.65
N LEU A 37 5.96 -2.77 -10.35
CA LEU A 37 7.38 -2.80 -10.66
C LEU A 37 8.10 -3.92 -9.92
N ASP A 38 7.81 -4.08 -8.62
CA ASP A 38 8.32 -5.17 -7.79
C ASP A 38 7.95 -6.55 -8.36
N ASN A 39 6.68 -6.75 -8.72
CA ASN A 39 6.24 -7.99 -9.36
C ASN A 39 6.95 -8.25 -10.69
N PHE A 40 7.16 -7.22 -11.50
CA PHE A 40 7.90 -7.36 -12.76
C PHE A 40 9.34 -7.82 -12.54
N VAL A 41 10.07 -7.14 -11.64
CA VAL A 41 11.47 -7.49 -11.34
C VAL A 41 11.57 -8.90 -10.78
N ASN A 42 10.68 -9.25 -9.84
CA ASN A 42 10.63 -10.58 -9.23
C ASN A 42 10.40 -11.70 -10.27
N SER A 43 9.40 -11.56 -11.15
CA SER A 43 9.13 -12.57 -12.18
C SER A 43 10.24 -12.70 -13.22
N VAL A 44 10.98 -11.63 -13.51
CA VAL A 44 12.08 -11.65 -14.49
C VAL A 44 13.36 -12.24 -13.88
N ALA A 45 13.74 -11.81 -12.68
CA ALA A 45 14.98 -12.23 -12.06
C ALA A 45 14.98 -13.70 -11.61
N TRP A 46 13.81 -14.22 -11.21
CA TRP A 46 13.61 -15.59 -10.72
C TRP A 46 12.78 -16.46 -11.67
N TRP A 47 12.80 -16.17 -12.97
CA TRP A 47 12.03 -16.92 -13.98
C TRP A 47 12.29 -18.44 -14.00
N SER A 48 13.53 -18.87 -13.77
CA SER A 48 13.95 -20.28 -13.90
C SER A 48 14.91 -20.73 -12.80
N THR A 49 14.90 -20.06 -11.66
CA THR A 49 15.76 -20.39 -10.53
C THR A 49 15.20 -19.77 -9.24
N ALA A 50 15.47 -20.42 -8.11
CA ALA A 50 15.15 -19.95 -6.77
C ALA A 50 16.41 -19.52 -5.98
N GLU A 51 17.53 -19.26 -6.66
CA GLU A 51 18.78 -18.82 -6.03
C GLU A 51 18.70 -17.39 -5.49
N ASP A 52 19.38 -17.12 -4.38
CA ASP A 52 19.48 -15.77 -3.81
C ASP A 52 20.46 -14.89 -4.58
N LYS A 53 20.00 -14.31 -5.69
CA LYS A 53 20.78 -13.43 -6.56
C LYS A 53 20.93 -12.01 -6.01
N ALA A 54 19.95 -11.54 -5.24
CA ALA A 54 19.83 -10.13 -4.87
C ALA A 54 19.18 -9.98 -3.47
N PRO A 55 19.94 -10.28 -2.40
CA PRO A 55 19.42 -10.29 -1.03
C PRO A 55 18.89 -8.92 -0.60
N GLY A 56 19.56 -7.84 -0.99
CA GLY A 56 19.12 -6.47 -0.69
C GLY A 56 17.80 -6.10 -1.38
N PHE A 57 17.55 -6.62 -2.58
CA PHE A 57 16.27 -6.41 -3.28
C PHE A 57 15.15 -7.19 -2.59
N CYS A 58 15.38 -8.45 -2.21
CA CYS A 58 14.37 -9.25 -1.52
C CYS A 58 13.93 -8.63 -0.19
N GLU A 59 14.86 -8.04 0.57
CA GLU A 59 14.54 -7.28 1.79
C GLU A 59 13.56 -6.12 1.53
N VAL A 60 13.78 -5.36 0.46
CA VAL A 60 12.89 -4.24 0.11
C VAL A 60 11.56 -4.77 -0.43
N SER A 61 11.61 -5.80 -1.28
CA SER A 61 10.46 -6.43 -1.92
C SER A 61 9.45 -6.95 -0.90
N ILE A 62 9.90 -7.73 0.10
CA ILE A 62 8.99 -8.25 1.13
C ILE A 62 8.35 -7.12 1.94
N ARG A 63 9.09 -6.05 2.28
CA ARG A 63 8.56 -4.92 3.07
C ARG A 63 7.55 -4.11 2.27
N LEU A 64 7.82 -3.89 0.99
CA LEU A 64 6.89 -3.25 0.07
C LEU A 64 5.61 -4.09 -0.05
N ARG A 65 5.74 -5.41 -0.20
CA ARG A 65 4.60 -6.32 -0.31
C ARG A 65 3.72 -6.29 0.93
N HIS A 66 4.32 -6.25 2.13
CA HIS A 66 3.59 -6.03 3.38
C HIS A 66 2.89 -4.67 3.42
N ALA A 67 3.56 -3.60 2.99
CA ALA A 67 2.96 -2.27 2.93
C ALA A 67 1.71 -2.26 2.03
N LEU A 68 1.75 -2.92 0.87
CA LEU A 68 0.63 -2.95 -0.08
C LEU A 68 -0.66 -3.54 0.51
N TYR A 69 -0.55 -4.57 1.36
CA TYR A 69 -1.72 -5.21 1.98
C TYR A 69 -2.59 -4.23 2.79
N ILE A 70 -1.97 -3.25 3.45
CA ILE A 70 -2.67 -2.25 4.25
C ILE A 70 -2.79 -0.88 3.54
N ALA A 71 -1.83 -0.54 2.69
CA ALA A 71 -1.81 0.74 1.98
C ALA A 71 -2.95 0.88 0.97
N ILE A 72 -3.32 -0.21 0.28
CA ILE A 72 -4.44 -0.22 -0.65
C ILE A 72 -5.77 0.10 0.07
N PRO A 73 -6.19 -0.65 1.11
CA PRO A 73 -7.42 -0.33 1.83
C PRO A 73 -7.35 1.02 2.55
N ALA A 74 -6.19 1.41 3.09
CA ALA A 74 -6.01 2.72 3.71
C ALA A 74 -6.19 3.87 2.69
N SER A 75 -5.68 3.71 1.48
CA SER A 75 -5.88 4.70 0.41
C SER A 75 -7.34 4.77 -0.03
N ASN A 76 -8.03 3.62 -0.11
CA ASN A 76 -9.47 3.58 -0.41
C ASN A 76 -10.30 4.29 0.67
N LEU A 77 -9.98 4.10 1.95
CA LEU A 77 -10.61 4.82 3.06
C LEU A 77 -10.45 6.35 2.92
N VAL A 78 -9.24 6.81 2.56
CA VAL A 78 -8.99 8.24 2.33
C VAL A 78 -9.79 8.77 1.12
N ILE A 79 -9.92 7.97 0.06
CA ILE A 79 -10.76 8.32 -1.10
C ILE A 79 -12.24 8.42 -0.68
N ALA A 80 -12.75 7.43 0.06
CA ALA A 80 -14.14 7.42 0.56
C ALA A 80 -14.42 8.63 1.45
N ARG A 81 -13.54 8.91 2.41
CA ARG A 81 -13.62 10.09 3.28
C ARG A 81 -13.63 11.41 2.49
N LYS A 82 -12.84 11.50 1.41
CA LYS A 82 -12.83 12.68 0.54
C LYS A 82 -14.16 12.83 -0.21
N LEU A 83 -14.72 11.74 -0.71
CA LEU A 83 -16.02 11.72 -1.39
C LEU A 83 -17.16 12.09 -0.45
N GLU A 84 -17.19 11.56 0.78
CA GLU A 84 -18.15 11.94 1.82
C GLU A 84 -18.11 13.44 2.10
N SER A 85 -16.90 14.01 2.26
CA SER A 85 -16.72 15.44 2.53
C SER A 85 -17.24 16.34 1.40
N ILE A 86 -17.15 15.86 0.15
CA ILE A 86 -17.69 16.54 -1.03
C ILE A 86 -19.22 16.41 -1.06
N ALA A 87 -19.76 15.22 -0.86
CA ALA A 87 -21.20 14.93 -0.88
C ALA A 87 -21.95 15.68 0.23
N SER A 88 -21.36 15.78 1.41
CA SER A 88 -21.89 16.51 2.56
C SER A 88 -21.75 18.05 2.44
N THR A 89 -21.18 18.54 1.32
CA THR A 89 -20.82 19.97 1.08
C THR A 89 -19.89 20.60 2.12
N ARG A 90 -19.36 19.79 3.05
CA ARG A 90 -18.48 20.22 4.13
C ARG A 90 -17.17 20.78 3.58
N GLN A 91 -16.70 20.25 2.45
CA GLN A 91 -15.53 20.75 1.75
C GLN A 91 -15.68 22.22 1.31
N VAL A 92 -16.88 22.65 0.87
CA VAL A 92 -17.13 24.03 0.42
C VAL A 92 -17.15 25.00 1.59
N ARG A 93 -17.56 24.52 2.78
CA ARG A 93 -17.61 25.31 4.02
C ARG A 93 -16.30 25.30 4.81
N ALA A 94 -15.30 24.53 4.38
CA ALA A 94 -14.06 24.34 5.11
C ALA A 94 -13.11 25.55 4.97
N SER A 95 -12.56 26.01 6.10
CA SER A 95 -11.49 27.01 6.12
C SER A 95 -10.19 26.43 5.55
N ALA A 96 -9.29 27.29 5.07
CA ALA A 96 -7.96 26.90 4.58
C ALA A 96 -7.13 26.14 5.64
N SER A 97 -7.33 26.43 6.93
CA SER A 97 -6.73 25.68 8.04
C SER A 97 -7.26 24.24 8.10
N GLU A 98 -8.57 24.07 7.97
CA GLU A 98 -9.23 22.76 8.02
C GLU A 98 -8.85 21.90 6.80
N HIS A 99 -8.65 22.52 5.64
CA HIS A 99 -8.16 21.82 4.45
C HIS A 99 -6.73 21.27 4.65
N LYS A 100 -5.83 22.04 5.28
CA LYS A 100 -4.47 21.58 5.60
C LYS A 100 -4.50 20.42 6.60
N LYS A 101 -5.32 20.53 7.65
CA LYS A 101 -5.49 19.45 8.64
C LYS A 101 -6.02 18.17 7.99
N SER A 102 -7.00 18.27 7.08
CA SER A 102 -7.51 17.10 6.36
C SER A 102 -6.40 16.40 5.57
N ILE A 103 -5.61 17.14 4.80
CA ILE A 103 -4.48 16.58 4.03
C ILE A 103 -3.48 15.85 4.92
N ILE A 104 -3.16 16.43 6.09
CA ILE A 104 -2.23 15.80 7.05
C ILE A 104 -2.84 14.49 7.58
N ILE A 105 -4.11 14.49 7.95
CA ILE A 105 -4.79 13.26 8.43
C ILE A 105 -4.83 12.21 7.31
N ASP A 106 -5.15 12.62 6.09
CA ASP A 106 -5.21 11.74 4.92
C ASP A 106 -3.83 11.10 4.65
N LEU A 107 -2.74 11.87 4.76
CA LEU A 107 -1.36 11.34 4.66
C LEU A 107 -0.99 10.42 5.82
N LEU A 108 -1.41 10.73 7.06
CA LEU A 108 -1.16 9.86 8.21
C LEU A 108 -1.86 8.52 8.06
N ILE A 109 -3.08 8.51 7.51
CA ILE A 109 -3.82 7.27 7.22
C ILE A 109 -3.16 6.52 6.06
N SER A 110 -2.87 7.19 4.94
CA SER A 110 -2.41 6.51 3.73
C SER A 110 -0.93 6.11 3.74
N VAL A 111 -0.07 6.77 4.53
CA VAL A 111 1.37 6.50 4.62
C VAL A 111 1.79 6.09 6.04
N GLY A 112 1.27 6.76 7.06
CA GLY A 112 1.62 6.48 8.46
C GLY A 112 1.20 5.08 8.91
N LEU A 113 -0.04 4.65 8.57
CA LEU A 113 -0.50 3.29 8.89
C LEU A 113 0.35 2.20 8.20
N PRO A 114 0.65 2.26 6.88
CA PRO A 114 1.56 1.31 6.25
C PRO A 114 2.95 1.25 6.88
N VAL A 115 3.54 2.38 7.24
CA VAL A 115 4.87 2.41 7.88
C VAL A 115 4.84 1.76 9.25
N LEU A 116 3.83 2.06 10.06
CA LEU A 116 3.63 1.43 11.36
C LEU A 116 3.42 -0.08 11.22
N TYR A 117 2.58 -0.48 10.28
CA TYR A 117 2.27 -1.89 9.99
C TYR A 117 3.51 -2.68 9.59
N VAL A 118 4.31 -2.17 8.64
CA VAL A 118 5.56 -2.83 8.22
C VAL A 118 6.54 -2.97 9.39
N SER A 119 6.61 -1.96 10.27
CA SER A 119 7.47 -1.98 11.45
C SER A 119 7.04 -3.07 12.45
N LEU A 120 5.73 -3.21 12.67
CA LEU A 120 5.15 -4.27 13.51
C LEU A 120 5.39 -5.68 12.92
N MET A 121 5.36 -5.79 11.60
CA MET A 121 5.47 -7.06 10.90
C MET A 121 6.85 -7.73 11.05
N ILE A 122 7.89 -6.94 11.37
CA ILE A 122 9.23 -7.45 11.70
C ILE A 122 9.16 -8.47 12.85
N VAL A 123 8.22 -8.32 13.79
CA VAL A 123 8.07 -9.21 14.96
C VAL A 123 7.48 -10.56 14.60
N ASN A 124 6.58 -10.64 13.60
CA ASN A 124 5.87 -11.88 13.25
C ASN A 124 6.57 -12.68 12.14
N GLN A 125 7.77 -12.26 11.75
CA GLN A 125 8.50 -12.83 10.64
C GLN A 125 9.35 -14.03 11.09
N THR A 126 9.04 -15.23 10.58
CA THR A 126 9.72 -16.48 11.00
C THR A 126 11.08 -16.66 10.34
N ASN A 127 11.17 -16.30 9.06
CA ASN A 127 12.38 -16.38 8.25
C ASN A 127 12.59 -15.06 7.50
N ARG A 128 13.85 -14.72 7.23
CA ARG A 128 14.27 -13.44 6.64
C ARG A 128 13.59 -13.10 5.30
N TYR A 129 13.45 -14.09 4.44
CA TYR A 129 12.56 -14.15 3.27
C TYR A 129 12.77 -15.55 2.71
N GLY A 130 11.96 -15.95 1.72
CA GLY A 130 12.41 -17.02 0.84
C GLY A 130 12.03 -16.70 -0.59
N ILE A 131 12.51 -17.54 -1.49
CA ILE A 131 12.46 -17.28 -2.92
C ILE A 131 11.68 -18.43 -3.53
N ILE A 132 10.62 -18.09 -4.23
CA ILE A 132 9.78 -19.06 -4.94
C ILE A 132 10.10 -18.90 -6.42
N GLU A 133 10.46 -20.00 -7.08
CA GLU A 133 10.71 -20.00 -8.52
C GLU A 133 9.50 -19.42 -9.28
N GLN A 134 9.77 -18.63 -10.33
CA GLN A 134 8.78 -17.89 -11.14
C GLN A 134 8.04 -16.74 -10.43
N VAL A 135 8.03 -16.72 -9.10
CA VAL A 135 7.35 -15.71 -8.29
C VAL A 135 8.31 -14.67 -7.72
N GLY A 136 9.52 -15.08 -7.31
CA GLY A 136 10.55 -14.24 -6.70
C GLY A 136 10.51 -14.23 -5.16
N CYS A 137 10.88 -13.10 -4.58
CA CYS A 137 11.00 -12.90 -3.14
C CYS A 137 9.62 -12.95 -2.44
N TRP A 138 9.50 -13.77 -1.41
CA TRP A 138 8.25 -14.01 -0.69
C TRP A 138 8.43 -13.93 0.83
N PRO A 139 7.50 -13.29 1.56
CA PRO A 139 7.56 -13.25 3.02
C PRO A 139 7.08 -14.57 3.63
N PHE A 140 7.83 -15.08 4.60
CA PHE A 140 7.42 -16.22 5.43
C PHE A 140 6.89 -15.73 6.76
N LEU A 141 5.58 -15.92 6.97
CA LEU A 141 4.86 -15.49 8.15
C LEU A 141 4.44 -16.70 8.97
N SER A 142 4.58 -16.61 10.30
CA SER A 142 3.99 -17.58 11.21
C SER A 142 2.48 -17.33 11.30
N LEU A 143 1.68 -18.37 11.07
CA LEU A 143 0.26 -18.41 11.41
C LEU A 143 0.12 -18.52 12.93
N SER A 144 0.03 -17.35 13.57
CA SER A 144 -0.08 -17.20 15.02
C SER A 144 -1.29 -16.31 15.36
N TRP A 145 -1.73 -16.32 16.62
CA TRP A 145 -2.71 -15.34 17.09
C TRP A 145 -2.24 -13.89 16.89
N VAL A 146 -0.92 -13.67 16.92
CA VAL A 146 -0.29 -12.38 16.64
C VAL A 146 -0.51 -11.98 15.18
N TRP A 147 -0.47 -12.90 14.23
CA TRP A 147 -0.83 -12.63 12.83
C TRP A 147 -2.28 -12.16 12.69
N VAL A 148 -3.23 -12.81 13.36
CA VAL A 148 -4.64 -12.41 13.30
C VAL A 148 -4.82 -10.97 13.82
N LEU A 149 -4.19 -10.66 14.95
CA LEU A 149 -4.26 -9.34 15.59
C LEU A 149 -3.55 -8.24 14.80
N LEU A 150 -2.38 -8.53 14.21
CA LEU A 150 -1.54 -7.53 13.57
C LEU A 150 -1.77 -7.40 12.05
N VAL A 151 -2.30 -8.44 11.40
CA VAL A 151 -2.48 -8.49 9.94
C VAL A 151 -3.95 -8.44 9.56
N ALA A 152 -4.75 -9.39 10.05
CA ALA A 152 -6.16 -9.49 9.64
C ALA A 152 -7.00 -8.35 10.25
N ALA A 153 -6.85 -8.08 11.55
CA ALA A 153 -7.69 -7.09 12.23
C ALA A 153 -7.53 -5.66 11.67
N PRO A 154 -6.32 -5.11 11.43
CA PRO A 154 -6.20 -3.75 10.91
C PRO A 154 -6.79 -3.60 9.51
N VAL A 155 -6.60 -4.58 8.63
CA VAL A 155 -7.17 -4.56 7.27
C VAL A 155 -8.70 -4.59 7.32
N LEU A 156 -9.27 -5.44 8.18
CA LEU A 156 -10.71 -5.52 8.36
C LEU A 156 -11.26 -4.21 8.93
N ILE A 157 -10.65 -3.66 9.98
CA ILE A 157 -11.06 -2.39 10.61
C ILE A 157 -11.06 -1.26 9.59
N VAL A 158 -9.98 -1.11 8.81
CA VAL A 158 -9.88 -0.07 7.78
C VAL A 158 -10.93 -0.27 6.69
N SER A 159 -11.18 -1.51 6.27
CA SER A 159 -12.18 -1.83 5.25
C SER A 159 -13.61 -1.56 5.74
N PHE A 160 -13.95 -1.94 6.98
CA PHE A 160 -15.24 -1.63 7.59
C PHE A 160 -15.42 -0.12 7.80
N ALA A 161 -14.37 0.58 8.24
CA ALA A 161 -14.41 2.04 8.34
C ALA A 161 -14.70 2.67 6.97
N SER A 162 -14.12 2.14 5.89
CA SER A 162 -14.37 2.63 4.53
C SER A 162 -15.81 2.41 4.06
N ALA A 163 -16.56 1.47 4.64
CA ALA A 163 -17.97 1.25 4.32
C ALA A 163 -18.91 2.21 5.08
N VAL A 164 -18.41 2.86 6.14
CA VAL A 164 -19.18 3.82 6.95
C VAL A 164 -19.10 5.24 6.37
N TYR A 165 -18.00 5.56 5.68
CA TYR A 165 -17.82 6.83 4.96
C TYR A 165 -18.41 6.77 3.55
#